data_AF-A0A958SY07-F1
#
_entry.id   AF-A0A958SY07-F1
#
_cell.length_a   1.000
_cell.length_b   1.000
_cell.length_c   1.000
_cell.angle_alpha   90.00
_cell.angle_beta   90.00
_cell.angle_gamma   90.00
#
_symmetry.space_group_name_H-M   'P 1'
#
loop_
_entity.id
_entity.type
_entity.pdbx_description
1 polymer ?
#
loop_
_entity_poly.entity_id
_entity_poly.type
_entity_poly.pdbx_seq_one_letter_code
_entity_poly.pdbx_strand_id
1 'polypeptide(L)'
;TIILNDGVRLPNLKDSAAYLAIKMLLRTGGTQYALIEISKSMDRFVELPSIDGNSYIILIDDLLRYCMSDIFNIFEYSEISAHMIKITRDGELDFESDLSKSFIEKLADSVKHRQIGEPVRFVYDKTIDESTLQYLMDKMGIDSKDSIIPGGRYHNRRDYMGFPSLGRKDLLYDKITPLPIKGLSLAGSIFAAIAHKDYLLYAPYHTFSYVVKFLREAALDPKVKTIKITIYRLAEISHVASSLINAAKNGKKVTVSIELQARFDEQANIGYAEQMEQEGINLIFGVQGLKVHSKMCVIERMEDKRIVRYGFVSTGNFNESTARIYTDYTLFTADQRVLKDINKVFKFFEINYKIYRYKHIITSPHYTRSTLYKLIDREIAHVKAGKEGFIQLKLNSISSYTMVDKLYEASRAGVKIKMIVRGICCLIPGVKGMSENIEAI
;
A
#
# COMPACT_ATOMS: atom_id res chain seq x y z
N THR A 1 20.51 -1.56 21.76
CA THR A 1 20.79 -2.83 22.46
C THR A 1 19.99 -2.86 23.75
N ILE A 2 19.46 -4.02 24.13
CA ILE A 2 18.65 -4.23 25.34
C ILE A 2 19.29 -5.38 26.12
N ILE A 3 19.69 -5.16 27.36
CA ILE A 3 20.17 -6.22 28.25
C ILE A 3 18.95 -6.91 28.89
N LEU A 4 18.91 -8.24 28.85
CA LEU A 4 17.83 -9.03 29.43
C LEU A 4 18.25 -9.57 30.80
N ASN A 5 17.48 -9.25 31.83
CA ASN A 5 17.62 -9.83 33.17
C ASN A 5 16.22 -9.98 33.79
N ASP A 6 16.10 -10.63 34.94
CA ASP A 6 14.80 -10.93 35.56
C ASP A 6 14.02 -9.66 35.95
N GLY A 7 14.71 -8.59 36.31
CA GLY A 7 14.11 -7.29 36.67
C GLY A 7 13.73 -6.40 35.47
N VAL A 8 14.23 -6.69 34.27
CA VAL A 8 13.93 -5.91 33.05
C VAL A 8 12.68 -6.49 32.42
N ARG A 9 11.60 -5.69 32.40
CA ARG A 9 10.46 -5.93 31.53
C ARG A 9 10.91 -5.65 30.09
N LEU A 10 10.83 -6.65 29.22
CA LEU A 10 11.17 -6.50 27.80
C LEU A 10 10.36 -5.32 27.22
N PRO A 11 11.01 -4.34 26.56
CA PRO A 11 10.26 -3.34 25.82
C PRO A 11 9.52 -4.03 24.67
N ASN A 12 8.41 -3.44 24.24
CA ASN A 12 7.65 -3.98 23.12
C ASN A 12 8.53 -4.04 21.86
N LEU A 13 8.84 -5.26 21.43
CA LEU A 13 9.65 -5.49 20.23
C LEU A 13 8.80 -5.14 19.00
N LYS A 14 9.38 -4.38 18.08
CA LYS A 14 8.68 -3.91 16.88
C LYS A 14 8.47 -5.08 15.92
N ASP A 15 7.22 -5.32 15.53
CA ASP A 15 6.80 -6.41 14.61
C ASP A 15 7.56 -6.48 13.27
N SER A 16 8.11 -5.35 12.83
CA SER A 16 8.76 -5.24 11.52
C SER A 16 10.29 -5.26 11.57
N ALA A 17 10.89 -5.24 12.76
CA ALA A 17 12.33 -5.27 12.98
C ALA A 17 12.83 -6.71 13.12
N ALA A 18 14.07 -6.95 12.70
CA ALA A 18 14.80 -8.16 13.03
C ALA A 18 15.65 -7.90 14.27
N TYR A 19 15.83 -8.91 15.11
CA TYR A 19 16.65 -8.81 16.32
C TYR A 19 17.73 -9.89 16.29
N LEU A 20 18.91 -9.56 16.82
CA LEU A 20 19.91 -10.56 17.20
C LEU A 20 19.77 -10.83 18.69
N ALA A 21 19.40 -12.06 19.04
CA ALA A 21 19.48 -12.60 20.38
C ALA A 21 20.89 -13.02 20.70
N ILE A 22 21.46 -12.41 21.73
CA ILE A 22 22.84 -12.60 22.16
C ILE A 22 22.83 -13.40 23.46
N LYS A 23 23.69 -14.41 23.53
CA LYS A 23 23.99 -15.17 24.74
C LYS A 23 25.47 -15.00 25.06
N MET A 24 25.79 -14.56 26.26
CA MET A 24 27.15 -14.45 26.79
C MET A 24 27.31 -15.38 27.99
N LEU A 25 28.32 -16.25 27.96
CA LEU A 25 28.72 -17.05 29.13
C LEU A 25 29.76 -16.25 29.91
N LEU A 26 29.40 -15.74 31.08
CA LEU A 26 30.27 -14.85 31.86
C LEU A 26 31.39 -15.64 32.54
N ARG A 27 32.60 -15.06 32.59
CA ARG A 27 33.76 -15.69 33.27
C ARG A 27 33.54 -15.82 34.78
N THR A 28 32.77 -14.91 35.36
CA THR A 28 32.37 -14.93 36.77
C THR A 28 31.32 -16.00 37.09
N GLY A 29 30.86 -16.74 36.07
CA GLY A 29 29.73 -17.66 36.16
C GLY A 29 28.40 -17.01 35.78
N GLY A 30 27.48 -17.83 35.27
CA GLY A 30 26.17 -17.39 34.81
C GLY A 30 26.12 -17.05 33.31
N THR A 31 24.90 -16.78 32.84
CA THR A 31 24.62 -16.43 31.43
C THR A 31 23.95 -15.07 31.39
N GLN A 32 24.44 -14.18 30.53
CA GLN A 32 23.83 -12.88 30.26
C GLN A 32 23.24 -12.88 28.85
N TYR A 33 21.97 -12.48 28.75
CA TYR A 33 21.28 -12.35 27.46
C TYR A 33 21.13 -10.88 27.05
N ALA A 34 21.11 -10.62 25.75
CA ALA A 34 20.83 -9.31 25.21
C ALA A 34 20.10 -9.39 23.85
N LEU A 35 19.46 -8.29 23.45
CA LEU A 35 18.88 -8.11 22.13
C LEU A 35 19.50 -6.90 21.44
N ILE A 36 19.90 -7.09 20.18
CA ILE A 36 20.28 -5.99 19.29
C ILE A 36 19.18 -5.84 18.24
N GLU A 37 18.52 -4.68 18.21
CA GLU A 37 17.57 -4.32 17.15
C GLU A 37 18.35 -3.97 15.88
N ILE A 38 18.03 -4.64 14.78
CA ILE A 38 18.46 -4.22 13.44
C ILE A 38 17.38 -3.27 12.91
N SER A 39 17.62 -1.97 13.07
CA SER A 39 16.71 -0.92 12.61
C SER A 39 16.61 -0.92 11.08
N LYS A 40 15.43 -0.58 10.55
CA LYS A 40 15.23 -0.34 9.12
C LYS A 40 16.01 0.87 8.58
N SER A 41 16.46 1.77 9.45
CA SER A 41 17.25 2.93 9.08
C SER A 41 18.72 2.58 8.79
N MET A 42 19.16 1.37 9.12
CA MET A 42 20.50 0.89 8.82
C MET A 42 20.51 0.26 7.43
N ASP A 43 21.56 0.51 6.66
CA ASP A 43 21.76 -0.17 5.39
C ASP A 43 21.96 -1.67 5.63
N ARG A 44 21.11 -2.48 5.00
CA ARG A 44 21.17 -3.94 5.15
C ARG A 44 22.47 -4.52 4.60
N PHE A 45 22.97 -3.92 3.53
CA PHE A 45 24.17 -4.33 2.80
C PHE A 45 25.21 -3.24 3.00
N VAL A 46 26.33 -3.60 3.63
CA VAL A 46 27.46 -2.70 3.84
C VAL A 46 28.50 -3.01 2.77
N GLU A 47 28.81 -2.02 1.94
CA GLU A 47 29.88 -2.11 0.95
C GLU A 47 31.23 -2.00 1.67
N LEU A 48 32.11 -2.98 1.47
CA LEU A 48 33.45 -3.02 2.04
C LEU A 48 34.47 -2.45 1.02
N PRO A 49 35.67 -2.03 1.48
CA PRO A 49 36.73 -1.59 0.58
C PRO A 49 37.03 -2.64 -0.50
N SER A 50 37.20 -2.17 -1.74
CA SER A 50 37.55 -3.05 -2.84
C SER A 50 39.01 -3.51 -2.73
N ILE A 51 39.27 -4.78 -3.00
CA ILE A 51 40.62 -5.40 -2.96
C ILE A 51 40.82 -6.12 -4.30
N ASP A 52 41.95 -5.88 -4.95
CA ASP A 52 42.33 -6.51 -6.23
C ASP A 52 41.23 -6.40 -7.32
N GLY A 53 40.53 -5.27 -7.35
CA GLY A 53 39.45 -5.01 -8.31
C GLY A 53 38.13 -5.75 -8.00
N ASN A 54 38.05 -6.48 -6.90
CA ASN A 54 36.83 -7.13 -6.45
C ASN A 54 36.04 -6.25 -5.47
N SER A 55 34.72 -6.24 -5.63
CA SER A 55 33.80 -5.59 -4.70
C SER A 55 33.29 -6.58 -3.67
N TYR A 56 33.25 -6.17 -2.40
CA TYR A 56 32.83 -7.01 -1.29
C TYR A 56 31.65 -6.36 -0.57
N ILE A 57 30.67 -7.17 -0.19
CA ILE A 57 29.53 -6.74 0.60
C ILE A 57 29.45 -7.66 1.81
N ILE A 58 29.18 -7.09 2.97
CA ILE A 58 28.78 -7.82 4.18
C ILE A 58 27.36 -7.45 4.57
N LEU A 59 26.59 -8.42 5.05
CA LEU A 59 25.30 -8.15 5.66
C LEU A 59 25.50 -7.49 7.01
N ILE A 60 24.65 -6.52 7.35
CA ILE A 60 24.71 -5.83 8.65
C ILE A 60 24.65 -6.81 9.83
N ASP A 61 23.96 -7.94 9.69
CA ASP A 61 23.90 -8.99 10.72
C ASP A 61 25.26 -9.59 10.99
N ASP A 62 26.02 -9.90 9.95
CA ASP A 62 27.36 -10.49 10.07
C ASP A 62 28.39 -9.46 10.51
N LEU A 63 28.24 -8.20 10.10
CA LEU A 63 29.05 -7.11 10.63
C LEU A 63 28.84 -6.94 12.14
N LEU A 64 27.58 -6.91 12.58
CA LEU A 64 27.27 -6.86 14.01
C LEU A 64 27.84 -8.08 14.75
N ARG A 65 27.70 -9.29 14.18
CA ARG A 65 28.26 -10.53 14.75
C ARG A 65 29.78 -10.49 14.86
N TYR A 66 30.46 -9.89 13.88
CA TYR A 66 31.90 -9.68 13.91
C TYR A 66 32.31 -8.69 15.01
N CYS A 67 31.56 -7.60 15.16
CA CYS A 67 31.81 -6.54 16.16
C CYS A 67 31.28 -6.84 17.58
N MET A 68 30.90 -8.08 17.91
CA MET A 68 30.33 -8.41 19.22
C MET A 68 31.31 -8.14 20.38
N SER A 69 32.61 -8.32 20.15
CA SER A 69 33.66 -7.97 21.11
C SER A 69 33.65 -6.49 21.47
N ASP A 70 33.42 -5.62 20.50
CA ASP A 70 33.42 -4.18 20.70
C ASP A 70 32.11 -3.72 21.35
N ILE A 71 30.98 -4.30 20.92
CA ILE A 71 29.64 -3.94 21.43
C ILE A 71 29.47 -4.34 22.90
N PHE A 72 30.01 -5.50 23.30
CA PHE A 72 29.89 -6.05 24.64
C PHE A 72 31.21 -6.01 25.42
N ASN A 73 32.12 -5.09 25.10
CA ASN A 73 33.43 -4.97 25.75
C ASN A 73 33.38 -4.70 27.27
N ILE A 74 32.22 -4.27 27.78
CA ILE A 74 31.98 -4.06 29.22
C ILE A 74 31.75 -5.38 29.98
N PHE A 75 31.52 -6.50 29.29
CA PHE A 75 31.27 -7.81 29.89
C PHE A 75 32.50 -8.70 29.75
N GLU A 76 32.88 -9.35 30.84
CA GLU A 76 33.89 -10.40 30.82
C GLU A 76 33.24 -11.77 30.56
N TYR A 77 33.30 -12.25 29.32
CA TYR A 77 32.74 -13.54 28.92
C TYR A 77 33.81 -14.51 28.38
N SER A 78 33.52 -15.81 28.46
CA SER A 78 34.31 -16.87 27.82
C SER A 78 33.80 -17.17 26.42
N GLU A 79 32.48 -17.09 26.21
CA GLU A 79 31.83 -17.36 24.93
C GLU A 79 30.71 -16.36 24.68
N ILE A 80 30.53 -15.99 23.41
CA ILE A 80 29.43 -15.16 22.94
C ILE A 80 28.84 -15.77 21.68
N SER A 81 27.52 -15.88 21.63
CA SER A 81 26.80 -16.32 20.43
C SER A 81 25.66 -15.36 20.12
N ALA A 82 25.29 -15.30 18.84
CA ALA A 82 24.25 -14.44 18.34
C ALA A 82 23.33 -15.25 17.43
N HIS A 83 22.02 -15.05 17.52
CA HIS A 83 21.03 -15.79 16.76
C HIS A 83 19.93 -14.84 16.32
N MET A 84 19.51 -14.92 15.05
CA MET A 84 18.45 -14.04 14.59
C MET A 84 17.12 -14.50 15.15
N ILE A 85 16.31 -13.57 15.62
CA ILE A 85 14.93 -13.80 15.98
C ILE A 85 14.04 -12.72 15.37
N LYS A 86 12.79 -13.08 15.12
CA LYS A 86 11.77 -12.20 14.59
C LYS A 86 10.42 -12.56 15.20
N ILE A 87 9.74 -11.55 15.71
CA ILE A 87 8.39 -11.68 16.24
C ILE A 87 7.43 -10.98 15.31
N THR A 88 6.22 -11.49 15.19
CA THR A 88 5.09 -10.83 14.56
C THR A 88 3.89 -11.00 15.48
N ARG A 89 3.32 -9.90 15.94
CA ARG A 89 2.12 -9.86 16.78
C ARG A 89 0.86 -9.67 15.95
N ASP A 90 -0.29 -10.11 16.46
CA ASP A 90 -1.56 -9.76 15.84
C ASP A 90 -1.80 -8.27 16.00
N GLY A 91 -2.40 -7.68 14.98
CA GLY A 91 -2.59 -6.23 14.87
C GLY A 91 -4.02 -5.86 14.58
N GLU A 92 -4.99 -6.55 15.18
CA GLU A 92 -6.36 -6.06 15.18
C GLU A 92 -6.42 -4.73 15.95
N LEU A 93 -6.92 -3.70 15.27
CA LEU A 93 -7.12 -2.38 15.85
C LEU A 93 -8.45 -2.45 16.61
N ASP A 94 -8.41 -2.73 17.91
CA ASP A 94 -9.59 -2.59 18.74
C ASP A 94 -9.74 -1.10 19.12
N PHE A 95 -10.88 -0.52 18.75
CA PHE A 95 -11.16 0.88 19.05
C PHE A 95 -12.00 0.94 20.32
N GLU A 96 -11.37 1.26 21.46
CA GLU A 96 -12.15 1.66 22.62
C GLU A 96 -12.97 2.93 22.28
N SER A 97 -14.24 2.92 22.66
CA SER A 97 -15.21 3.98 22.36
C SER A 97 -15.01 5.22 23.24
N ASP A 98 -13.79 5.73 23.34
CA ASP A 98 -13.52 6.96 24.08
C ASP A 98 -13.99 8.16 23.24
N LEU A 99 -15.17 8.69 23.52
CA LEU A 99 -15.76 9.81 22.78
C LEU A 99 -14.99 11.13 22.94
N SER A 100 -13.98 11.21 23.82
CA SER A 100 -13.21 12.42 24.07
C SER A 100 -12.06 12.66 23.08
N LYS A 101 -11.61 11.62 22.38
CA LYS A 101 -10.45 11.68 21.46
C LYS A 101 -10.85 11.87 20.00
N SER A 102 -10.06 12.64 19.26
CA SER A 102 -10.21 12.74 17.79
C SER A 102 -9.94 11.40 17.11
N PHE A 103 -10.41 11.20 15.88
CA PHE A 103 -10.17 9.96 15.14
C PHE A 103 -8.66 9.72 14.89
N ILE A 104 -7.91 10.80 14.62
CA ILE A 104 -6.45 10.75 14.44
C ILE A 104 -5.77 10.30 15.74
N GLU A 105 -6.16 10.86 16.88
CA GLU A 105 -5.62 10.50 18.19
C GLU A 105 -5.88 9.03 18.52
N LYS A 106 -7.11 8.54 18.30
CA LYS A 106 -7.45 7.12 18.49
C LYS A 106 -6.61 6.21 17.61
N LEU A 107 -6.35 6.61 16.37
CA LEU A 107 -5.57 5.81 15.44
C LEU A 107 -4.09 5.83 15.78
N ALA A 108 -3.55 6.99 16.18
CA ALA A 108 -2.19 7.11 16.71
C ALA A 108 -1.99 6.27 17.98
N ASP A 109 -2.97 6.28 18.89
CA ASP A 109 -2.95 5.45 20.08
C ASP A 109 -3.06 3.97 19.72
N SER A 110 -3.97 3.58 18.83
CA SER A 110 -4.10 2.17 18.40
C SER A 110 -2.83 1.64 17.72
N VAL A 111 -2.15 2.46 16.90
CA VAL A 111 -0.83 2.13 16.34
C VAL A 111 0.23 1.92 17.43
N LYS A 112 0.17 2.67 18.55
CA LYS A 112 1.01 2.42 19.72
C LYS A 112 0.61 1.13 20.44
N HIS A 113 -0.69 0.86 20.62
CA HIS A 113 -1.21 -0.33 21.29
C HIS A 113 -0.94 -1.63 20.51
N ARG A 114 -0.80 -1.56 19.18
CA ARG A 114 -0.34 -2.70 18.36
C ARG A 114 0.99 -3.29 18.83
N GLN A 115 1.85 -2.47 19.44
CA GLN A 115 3.11 -2.95 20.03
C GLN A 115 2.87 -3.89 21.23
N ILE A 116 1.66 -3.93 21.80
CA ILE A 116 1.27 -4.67 23.00
C ILE A 116 0.49 -5.97 22.66
N GLY A 117 0.09 -6.19 21.39
CA GLY A 117 -0.74 -7.33 20.98
C GLY A 117 -0.10 -8.72 21.20
N GLU A 118 -0.91 -9.79 21.19
CA GLU A 118 -0.43 -11.15 21.38
C GLU A 118 0.54 -11.60 20.27
N PRO A 119 1.62 -12.32 20.60
CA PRO A 119 2.57 -12.83 19.62
C PRO A 119 1.97 -13.96 18.77
N VAL A 120 1.81 -13.73 17.46
CA VAL A 120 1.23 -14.70 16.52
C VAL A 120 2.29 -15.54 15.83
N ARG A 121 3.51 -15.03 15.66
CA ARG A 121 4.58 -15.76 14.99
C ARG A 121 5.95 -15.40 15.55
N PHE A 122 6.71 -16.42 15.92
CA PHE A 122 8.09 -16.34 16.34
C PHE A 122 8.97 -17.13 15.38
N VAL A 123 9.81 -16.45 14.61
CA VAL A 123 10.77 -17.06 13.70
C VAL A 123 12.16 -16.89 14.29
N TYR A 124 12.94 -17.97 14.36
CA TYR A 124 14.27 -17.93 14.95
C TYR A 124 15.29 -18.69 14.12
N ASP A 125 16.56 -18.36 14.30
CA ASP A 125 17.68 -19.08 13.69
C ASP A 125 17.77 -20.50 14.29
N LYS A 126 17.62 -21.53 13.47
CA LYS A 126 17.60 -22.93 13.90
C LYS A 126 18.86 -23.40 14.64
N THR A 127 19.95 -22.64 14.61
CA THR A 127 21.18 -22.96 15.36
C THR A 127 21.17 -22.45 16.79
N ILE A 128 20.14 -21.70 17.20
CA ILE A 128 19.98 -21.27 18.60
C ILE A 128 19.86 -22.51 19.49
N ASP A 129 20.53 -22.49 20.64
CA ASP A 129 20.38 -23.57 21.61
C ASP A 129 19.01 -23.51 22.31
N GLU A 130 18.51 -24.69 22.70
CA GLU A 130 17.18 -24.85 23.27
C GLU A 130 16.99 -24.05 24.57
N SER A 131 18.04 -23.96 25.40
CA SER A 131 18.00 -23.18 26.65
C SER A 131 17.77 -21.69 26.42
N THR A 132 18.40 -21.14 25.37
CA THR A 132 18.27 -19.74 24.98
C THR A 132 16.91 -19.49 24.35
N LEU A 133 16.45 -20.41 23.50
CA LEU A 133 15.13 -20.34 22.90
C LEU A 133 14.03 -20.30 23.98
N GLN A 134 14.09 -21.22 24.95
CA GLN A 134 13.12 -21.27 26.04
C GLN A 134 13.16 -19.99 26.88
N TYR A 135 14.36 -19.49 27.23
CA TYR A 135 14.51 -18.23 27.94
C TYR A 135 13.84 -17.05 27.20
N LEU A 136 14.05 -16.95 25.88
CA LEU A 136 13.44 -15.89 25.07
C LEU A 136 11.93 -16.04 25.00
N MET A 137 11.42 -17.27 24.86
CA MET A 137 9.98 -17.54 24.83
C MET A 137 9.30 -17.14 26.14
N ASP A 138 9.86 -17.57 27.28
CA ASP A 138 9.34 -17.25 28.61
C ASP A 138 9.35 -15.75 28.84
N LYS A 139 10.47 -15.08 28.49
CA LYS A 139 10.60 -13.63 28.64
C LYS A 139 9.61 -12.87 27.75
N MET A 140 9.23 -13.42 26.59
CA MET A 140 8.34 -12.81 25.62
C MET A 140 6.86 -13.20 25.78
N GLY A 141 6.54 -14.13 26.69
CA GLY A 141 5.18 -14.65 26.90
C GLY A 141 4.64 -15.41 25.68
N ILE A 142 5.46 -16.29 25.09
CA ILE A 142 5.10 -17.08 23.92
C ILE A 142 4.79 -18.52 24.38
N ASP A 143 3.51 -18.83 24.57
CA ASP A 143 3.08 -20.11 25.15
C ASP A 143 2.78 -21.20 24.09
N SER A 144 2.51 -20.81 22.84
CA SER A 144 2.09 -21.76 21.79
C SER A 144 3.24 -22.22 20.90
N LYS A 145 3.36 -23.55 20.72
CA LYS A 145 4.31 -24.17 19.79
C LYS A 145 3.94 -23.96 18.31
N ASP A 146 2.66 -23.73 18.00
CA ASP A 146 2.19 -23.58 16.61
C ASP A 146 2.65 -22.26 15.97
N SER A 147 3.05 -21.30 16.81
CA SER A 147 3.57 -20.00 16.39
C SER A 147 5.09 -19.99 16.19
N ILE A 148 5.78 -21.09 16.49
CA ILE A 148 7.25 -21.17 16.53
C ILE A 148 7.79 -21.81 15.26
N ILE A 149 8.57 -21.06 14.49
CA ILE A 149 9.04 -21.46 13.17
C ILE A 149 10.57 -21.38 13.11
N PRO A 150 11.30 -22.52 13.10
CA PRO A 150 12.73 -22.50 12.85
C PRO A 150 13.02 -22.02 11.43
N GLY A 151 13.95 -21.08 11.31
CA GLY A 151 14.39 -20.44 10.09
C GLY A 151 15.90 -20.60 9.86
N GLY A 152 16.37 -20.09 8.73
CA GLY A 152 17.81 -19.96 8.48
C GLY A 152 18.40 -18.73 9.19
N ARG A 153 19.73 -18.65 9.22
CA ARG A 153 20.50 -17.57 9.86
C ARG A 153 20.06 -16.14 9.50
N TYR A 154 19.57 -15.94 8.27
CA TYR A 154 19.14 -14.64 7.76
C TYR A 154 17.64 -14.61 7.47
N HIS A 155 16.96 -13.62 8.01
CA HIS A 155 15.55 -13.34 7.77
C HIS A 155 15.42 -12.07 6.91
N ASN A 156 14.19 -11.63 6.61
CA ASN A 156 13.90 -10.44 5.80
C ASN A 156 14.53 -10.44 4.40
N ARG A 157 14.37 -11.53 3.64
CA ARG A 157 14.82 -11.59 2.22
C ARG A 157 14.26 -10.47 1.33
N ARG A 158 13.18 -9.80 1.73
CA ARG A 158 12.67 -8.60 1.06
C ARG A 158 13.72 -7.48 0.93
N ASP A 159 14.70 -7.44 1.84
CA ASP A 159 15.70 -6.38 1.86
C ASP A 159 16.59 -6.42 0.61
N TYR A 160 16.70 -7.58 -0.05
CA TYR A 160 17.38 -7.73 -1.35
C TYR A 160 16.78 -6.87 -2.47
N MET A 161 15.54 -6.36 -2.31
CA MET A 161 14.99 -5.37 -3.23
C MET A 161 15.81 -4.06 -3.25
N GLY A 162 16.56 -3.77 -2.18
CA GLY A 162 17.50 -2.66 -2.07
C GLY A 162 18.96 -3.07 -2.20
N PHE A 163 19.26 -4.24 -2.79
CA PHE A 163 20.63 -4.70 -2.98
C PHE A 163 21.42 -3.69 -3.84
N PRO A 164 22.65 -3.29 -3.42
CA PRO A 164 23.40 -2.26 -4.12
C PRO A 164 23.88 -2.76 -5.48
N SER A 165 23.89 -1.85 -6.46
CA SER A 165 24.37 -2.17 -7.81
C SER A 165 25.89 -2.26 -7.93
N LEU A 166 26.65 -1.78 -6.93
CA LEU A 166 28.12 -1.69 -6.96
C LEU A 166 28.68 -1.01 -8.23
N GLY A 167 27.91 -0.10 -8.83
CA GLY A 167 28.27 0.56 -10.09
C GLY A 167 28.15 -0.33 -11.36
N ARG A 168 27.75 -1.60 -11.23
CA ARG A 168 27.60 -2.56 -12.33
C ARG A 168 26.27 -2.39 -13.06
N LYS A 169 26.25 -1.46 -14.01
CA LYS A 169 25.06 -1.19 -14.84
C LYS A 169 24.69 -2.35 -15.78
N ASP A 170 25.65 -3.20 -16.12
CA ASP A 170 25.45 -4.38 -16.97
C ASP A 170 24.61 -5.50 -16.31
N LEU A 171 24.46 -5.45 -14.98
CA LEU A 171 23.62 -6.38 -14.22
C LEU A 171 22.22 -5.80 -13.92
N LEU A 172 21.93 -4.59 -14.40
CA LEU A 172 20.66 -3.91 -14.19
C LEU A 172 19.81 -3.92 -15.45
N TYR A 173 18.50 -3.96 -15.30
CA TYR A 173 17.59 -3.66 -16.39
C TYR A 173 17.75 -2.21 -16.84
N ASP A 174 17.57 -1.98 -18.14
CA ASP A 174 17.53 -0.63 -18.70
C ASP A 174 16.43 0.21 -18.04
N LYS A 175 16.77 1.45 -17.69
CA LYS A 175 15.80 2.39 -17.13
C LYS A 175 14.84 2.83 -18.22
N ILE A 176 13.58 2.47 -18.07
CA ILE A 176 12.50 2.97 -18.93
C ILE A 176 12.17 4.41 -18.52
N THR A 177 12.49 5.37 -19.38
CA THR A 177 12.12 6.78 -19.17
C THR A 177 10.64 6.99 -19.49
N PRO A 178 9.82 7.48 -18.54
CA PRO A 178 8.41 7.74 -18.80
C PRO A 178 8.21 8.80 -19.89
N LEU A 179 7.28 8.53 -20.81
CA LEU A 179 6.96 9.38 -21.95
C LEU A 179 5.97 10.50 -21.59
N PRO A 180 6.01 11.63 -22.30
CA PRO A 180 4.93 12.62 -22.26
C PRO A 180 3.68 12.09 -22.97
N ILE A 181 2.51 12.60 -22.59
CA ILE A 181 1.24 12.27 -23.25
C ILE A 181 1.06 13.21 -24.45
N LYS A 182 0.88 12.65 -25.65
CA LYS A 182 0.72 13.43 -26.89
C LYS A 182 -0.48 14.40 -26.78
N GLY A 183 -0.20 15.69 -26.96
CA GLY A 183 -1.20 16.77 -26.90
C GLY A 183 -1.53 17.26 -25.49
N LEU A 184 -0.94 16.69 -24.43
CA LEU A 184 -1.05 17.17 -23.06
C LEU A 184 0.31 17.74 -22.62
N SER A 185 0.40 19.07 -22.57
CA SER A 185 1.63 19.74 -22.15
C SER A 185 1.70 19.88 -20.63
N LEU A 186 2.88 19.72 -20.04
CA LEU A 186 3.15 20.11 -18.65
C LEU A 186 3.34 21.64 -18.51
N ALA A 187 3.60 22.33 -19.63
CA ALA A 187 3.64 23.79 -19.72
C ALA A 187 2.26 24.34 -20.08
N GLY A 188 1.91 25.51 -19.53
CA GLY A 188 0.59 26.13 -19.73
C GLY A 188 -0.50 25.51 -18.86
N SER A 189 -1.76 25.62 -19.33
CA SER A 189 -2.95 25.16 -18.61
C SER A 189 -3.35 23.74 -19.02
N ILE A 190 -3.33 22.81 -18.07
CA ILE A 190 -3.80 21.44 -18.27
C ILE A 190 -5.33 21.37 -18.31
N PHE A 191 -6.03 22.28 -17.63
CA PHE A 191 -7.49 22.36 -17.72
C PHE A 191 -7.95 22.74 -19.12
N ALA A 192 -7.27 23.69 -19.78
CA ALA A 192 -7.58 24.05 -21.15
C ALA A 192 -7.48 22.85 -22.09
N ALA A 193 -6.42 22.03 -21.95
CA ALA A 193 -6.28 20.82 -22.75
C ALA A 193 -7.42 19.81 -22.47
N ILE A 194 -7.71 19.54 -21.20
CA ILE A 194 -8.76 18.58 -20.77
C ILE A 194 -10.16 19.06 -21.15
N ALA A 195 -10.40 20.37 -21.23
CA ALA A 195 -11.67 20.94 -21.69
C ALA A 195 -11.99 20.56 -23.14
N HIS A 196 -10.96 20.41 -23.97
CA HIS A 196 -11.12 20.07 -25.39
C HIS A 196 -11.29 18.56 -25.64
N LYS A 197 -10.62 17.71 -24.86
CA LYS A 197 -10.74 16.25 -24.95
C LYS A 197 -10.22 15.55 -23.69
N ASP A 198 -10.64 14.31 -23.52
CA ASP A 198 -10.12 13.43 -22.47
C ASP A 198 -8.69 12.95 -22.76
N TYR A 199 -7.93 12.70 -21.70
CA TYR A 199 -6.57 12.16 -21.78
C TYR A 199 -6.41 10.95 -20.87
N LEU A 200 -5.76 9.90 -21.37
CA LEU A 200 -5.47 8.70 -20.61
C LEU A 200 -3.96 8.64 -20.31
N LEU A 201 -3.62 8.70 -19.03
CA LEU A 201 -2.28 8.40 -18.53
C LEU A 201 -2.20 6.90 -18.27
N TYR A 202 -1.09 6.30 -18.70
CA TYR A 202 -0.77 4.90 -18.41
C TYR A 202 0.60 4.82 -17.72
N ALA A 203 0.59 4.74 -16.39
CA ALA A 203 1.81 4.56 -15.60
C ALA A 203 2.32 3.10 -15.76
N PRO A 204 3.63 2.84 -15.63
CA PRO A 204 4.73 3.80 -15.50
C PRO A 204 5.21 4.36 -16.86
N TYR A 205 4.59 3.94 -17.98
CA TYR A 205 4.99 4.34 -19.33
C TYR A 205 4.85 5.83 -19.58
N HIS A 206 3.88 6.48 -18.93
CA HIS A 206 3.72 7.94 -18.93
C HIS A 206 4.08 8.52 -17.57
N THR A 207 4.62 9.74 -17.58
CA THR A 207 5.02 10.41 -16.34
C THR A 207 3.83 10.71 -15.41
N PHE A 208 3.97 10.40 -14.13
CA PHE A 208 3.00 10.75 -13.10
C PHE A 208 2.91 12.28 -12.85
N SER A 209 3.86 13.06 -13.36
CA SER A 209 3.89 14.52 -13.22
C SER A 209 2.62 15.22 -13.70
N TYR A 210 1.83 14.61 -14.60
CA TYR A 210 0.54 15.17 -15.03
C TYR A 210 -0.50 15.25 -13.89
N VAL A 211 -0.53 14.27 -12.98
CA VAL A 211 -1.42 14.30 -11.80
C VAL A 211 -1.01 15.44 -10.87
N VAL A 212 0.29 15.56 -10.61
CA VAL A 212 0.84 16.65 -9.79
C VAL A 212 0.58 18.02 -10.44
N LYS A 213 0.80 18.14 -11.75
CA LYS A 213 0.53 19.37 -12.52
C LYS A 213 -0.95 19.76 -12.45
N PHE A 214 -1.86 18.79 -12.59
CA PHE A 214 -3.30 18.99 -12.46
C PHE A 214 -3.68 19.58 -11.10
N LEU A 215 -3.20 18.97 -10.00
CA LEU A 215 -3.48 19.45 -8.65
C LEU A 215 -2.78 20.77 -8.34
N ARG A 216 -1.58 20.99 -8.85
CA ARG A 216 -0.84 22.25 -8.68
C ARG A 216 -1.54 23.40 -9.39
N GLU A 217 -2.01 23.20 -10.61
CA GLU A 217 -2.82 24.19 -11.32
C GLU A 217 -4.13 24.46 -10.58
N ALA A 218 -4.78 23.42 -10.06
CA ALA A 218 -5.97 23.55 -9.23
C ALA A 218 -5.73 24.40 -7.97
N ALA A 219 -4.58 24.24 -7.33
CA ALA A 219 -4.21 24.95 -6.12
C ALA A 219 -3.96 26.44 -6.37
N LEU A 220 -3.45 26.81 -7.54
CA LEU A 220 -3.06 28.17 -7.88
C LEU A 220 -4.15 28.95 -8.62
N ASP A 221 -5.02 28.30 -9.39
CA ASP A 221 -6.03 28.99 -10.21
C ASP A 221 -7.10 29.68 -9.31
N PRO A 222 -7.26 31.02 -9.37
CA PRO A 222 -8.25 31.75 -8.57
C PRO A 222 -9.71 31.43 -8.95
N LYS A 223 -9.94 30.86 -10.14
CA LYS A 223 -11.26 30.42 -10.60
C LYS A 223 -11.69 29.12 -9.93
N VAL A 224 -10.76 28.32 -9.41
CA VAL A 224 -11.09 27.08 -8.70
C VAL A 224 -11.71 27.42 -7.34
N LYS A 225 -12.84 26.75 -7.04
CA LYS A 225 -13.62 26.96 -5.81
C LYS A 225 -13.53 25.76 -4.88
N THR A 226 -13.62 24.54 -5.42
CA THR A 226 -13.58 23.32 -4.62
C THR A 226 -12.63 22.30 -5.24
N ILE A 227 -11.98 21.51 -4.39
CA ILE A 227 -11.17 20.35 -4.76
C ILE A 227 -11.61 19.20 -3.87
N LYS A 228 -12.05 18.09 -4.46
CA LYS A 228 -12.37 16.86 -3.73
C LYS A 228 -11.52 15.72 -4.27
N ILE A 229 -10.85 14.97 -3.40
CA ILE A 229 -9.96 13.87 -3.80
C ILE A 229 -10.00 12.72 -2.80
N THR A 230 -9.86 11.49 -3.29
CA THR A 230 -9.64 10.31 -2.45
C THR A 230 -8.16 10.00 -2.33
N ILE A 231 -7.68 9.69 -1.13
CA ILE A 231 -6.28 9.37 -0.84
C ILE A 231 -6.25 8.07 -0.04
N TYR A 232 -5.70 7.02 -0.63
CA TYR A 232 -5.52 5.75 0.08
C TYR A 232 -4.18 5.69 0.82
N ARG A 233 -3.11 6.16 0.17
CA ARG A 233 -1.76 6.30 0.74
C ARG A 233 -1.02 7.43 0.08
N LEU A 234 -0.23 8.16 0.86
CA LEU A 234 0.69 9.17 0.36
C LEU A 234 2.11 8.60 0.29
N ALA A 235 2.94 9.18 -0.57
CA ALA A 235 4.38 8.99 -0.47
C ALA A 235 4.90 9.71 0.78
N GLU A 236 6.03 9.27 1.32
CA GLU A 236 6.71 9.92 2.46
C GLU A 236 6.96 11.41 2.20
N ILE A 237 7.31 11.74 0.95
CA ILE A 237 7.33 13.11 0.41
C ILE A 237 6.28 13.19 -0.69
N SER A 238 5.13 13.79 -0.40
CA SER A 238 3.97 13.82 -1.30
C SER A 238 3.73 15.22 -1.89
N HIS A 239 4.00 15.37 -3.19
CA HIS A 239 3.66 16.61 -3.91
C HIS A 239 2.14 16.80 -4.05
N VAL A 240 1.39 15.70 -4.04
CA VAL A 240 -0.07 15.70 -3.94
C VAL A 240 -0.51 16.40 -2.65
N ALA A 241 0.03 15.99 -1.49
CA ALA A 241 -0.32 16.58 -0.20
C ALA A 241 0.02 18.08 -0.15
N SER A 242 1.23 18.45 -0.58
CA SER A 242 1.65 19.85 -0.63
C SER A 242 0.74 20.71 -1.52
N SER A 243 0.27 20.17 -2.66
CA SER A 243 -0.63 20.89 -3.56
C SER A 243 -2.00 21.14 -2.93
N LEU A 244 -2.54 20.16 -2.19
CA LEU A 244 -3.82 20.30 -1.50
C LEU A 244 -3.75 21.29 -0.34
N ILE A 245 -2.68 21.25 0.45
CA ILE A 245 -2.40 22.24 1.51
C ILE A 245 -2.30 23.65 0.91
N ASN A 246 -1.56 23.81 -0.18
CA ASN A 246 -1.44 25.10 -0.86
C ASN A 246 -2.81 25.60 -1.38
N ALA A 247 -3.66 24.70 -1.89
CA ALA A 247 -5.00 25.05 -2.33
C ALA A 247 -5.86 25.61 -1.20
N ALA A 248 -5.81 24.99 -0.01
CA ALA A 248 -6.52 25.44 1.18
C ALA A 248 -6.02 26.82 1.65
N LYS A 249 -4.69 27.01 1.70
CA LYS A 249 -4.06 28.33 1.97
C LYS A 249 -4.52 29.41 0.99
N ASN A 250 -4.75 29.05 -0.27
CA ASN A 250 -5.29 29.95 -1.29
C ASN A 250 -6.82 30.10 -1.23
N GLY A 251 -7.47 29.74 -0.13
CA GLY A 251 -8.90 29.96 0.13
C GLY A 251 -9.85 29.01 -0.60
N LYS A 252 -9.36 27.89 -1.13
CA LYS A 252 -10.19 26.90 -1.83
C LYS A 252 -10.78 25.93 -0.82
N LYS A 253 -12.03 25.48 -1.04
CA LYS A 253 -12.63 24.43 -0.21
C LYS A 253 -12.06 23.08 -0.63
N VAL A 254 -11.16 22.53 0.16
CA VAL A 254 -10.53 21.24 -0.10
C VAL A 254 -11.19 20.16 0.76
N THR A 255 -11.54 19.04 0.15
CA THR A 255 -12.07 17.86 0.83
C THR A 255 -11.26 16.63 0.45
N VAL A 256 -10.74 15.92 1.44
CA VAL A 256 -9.92 14.73 1.23
C VAL A 256 -10.58 13.56 1.94
N SER A 257 -10.95 12.53 1.20
CA SER A 257 -11.32 11.25 1.79
C SER A 257 -10.07 10.41 1.96
N ILE A 258 -9.66 10.17 3.21
CA ILE A 258 -8.43 9.43 3.53
C ILE A 258 -8.75 8.12 4.25
N GLU A 259 -8.09 7.04 3.83
CA GLU A 259 -8.20 5.73 4.47
C GLU A 259 -6.98 5.51 5.38
N LEU A 260 -7.11 5.84 6.66
CA LEU A 260 -6.02 5.67 7.64
C LEU A 260 -5.82 4.21 8.07
N GLN A 261 -6.76 3.29 7.79
CA GLN A 261 -6.64 1.87 8.17
C GLN A 261 -5.72 1.05 7.24
N ALA A 262 -4.97 1.71 6.35
CA ALA A 262 -4.05 1.04 5.45
C ALA A 262 -2.79 0.57 6.19
N ARG A 263 -2.68 -0.77 6.39
CA ARG A 263 -1.53 -1.42 7.05
C ARG A 263 -0.17 -0.96 6.49
N PHE A 264 0.76 -0.62 7.39
CA PHE A 264 2.21 -0.37 7.20
C PHE A 264 2.68 1.02 6.76
N ASP A 265 1.77 1.95 6.41
CA ASP A 265 2.10 3.33 6.01
C ASP A 265 1.40 4.38 6.92
N GLU A 266 0.95 3.96 8.12
CA GLU A 266 0.06 4.74 8.98
C GLU A 266 0.72 6.04 9.49
N GLN A 267 2.02 6.03 9.80
CA GLN A 267 2.70 7.21 10.37
C GLN A 267 2.76 8.39 9.41
N ALA A 268 3.11 8.16 8.13
CA ALA A 268 3.15 9.22 7.13
C ALA A 268 1.74 9.75 6.82
N ASN A 269 0.74 8.86 6.76
CA ASN A 269 -0.65 9.25 6.56
C ASN A 269 -1.20 10.07 7.74
N ILE A 270 -0.86 9.71 8.99
CA ILE A 270 -1.23 10.46 10.20
C ILE A 270 -0.61 11.85 10.17
N GLY A 271 0.71 11.96 9.93
CA GLY A 271 1.41 13.25 9.90
C GLY A 271 0.85 14.20 8.84
N TYR A 272 0.55 13.69 7.64
CA TYR A 272 -0.12 14.51 6.63
C TYR A 272 -1.56 14.85 6.98
N ALA A 273 -2.32 13.95 7.60
CA ALA A 273 -3.68 14.24 8.04
C ALA A 273 -3.71 15.39 9.05
N GLU A 274 -2.82 15.37 10.05
CA GLU A 274 -2.69 16.45 11.04
C GLU A 274 -2.35 17.79 10.36
N GLN A 275 -1.38 17.79 9.44
CA GLN A 275 -1.03 19.00 8.68
C GLN A 275 -2.19 19.51 7.81
N MET A 276 -2.94 18.61 7.16
CA MET A 276 -4.08 18.99 6.33
C MET A 276 -5.22 19.60 7.17
N GLU A 277 -5.51 19.02 8.33
CA GLU A 277 -6.55 19.50 9.25
C GLU A 277 -6.21 20.89 9.81
N GLN A 278 -4.95 21.09 10.23
CA GLN A 278 -4.45 22.40 10.70
C GLN A 278 -4.62 23.51 9.65
N GLU A 279 -4.51 23.17 8.37
CA GLU A 279 -4.63 24.10 7.24
C GLU A 279 -6.08 24.24 6.73
N GLY A 280 -7.05 23.70 7.45
CA GLY A 280 -8.48 23.85 7.17
C GLY A 280 -9.02 22.94 6.07
N ILE A 281 -8.30 21.87 5.72
CA ILE A 281 -8.80 20.85 4.79
C ILE A 281 -9.86 19.99 5.49
N ASN A 282 -11.01 19.79 4.84
CA ASN A 282 -12.03 18.89 5.34
C ASN A 282 -11.63 17.43 5.10
N LEU A 283 -11.24 16.73 6.16
CA LEU A 283 -10.87 15.31 6.11
C LEU A 283 -12.09 14.41 6.36
N ILE A 284 -12.26 13.39 5.50
CA ILE A 284 -13.26 12.34 5.67
C ILE A 284 -12.54 11.02 5.89
N PHE A 285 -12.60 10.52 7.12
CA PHE A 285 -11.98 9.27 7.56
C PHE A 285 -12.86 8.07 7.24
N GLY A 286 -12.93 7.72 5.96
CA GLY A 286 -13.73 6.59 5.47
C GLY A 286 -15.23 6.71 5.78
N VAL A 287 -15.95 5.59 5.61
CA VAL A 287 -17.34 5.44 6.02
C VAL A 287 -17.39 4.19 6.90
N GLN A 288 -18.04 4.26 8.07
CA GLN A 288 -18.08 3.12 9.00
C GLN A 288 -18.62 1.86 8.29
N GLY A 289 -17.86 0.76 8.37
CA GLY A 289 -18.18 -0.50 7.70
C GLY A 289 -17.90 -0.55 6.19
N LEU A 290 -17.37 0.52 5.59
CA LEU A 290 -17.05 0.59 4.15
C LEU A 290 -15.64 1.14 3.91
N LYS A 291 -14.84 0.36 3.19
CA LYS A 291 -13.51 0.80 2.72
C LYS A 291 -13.61 1.59 1.41
N VAL A 292 -13.00 2.77 1.36
CA VAL A 292 -12.91 3.57 0.14
C VAL A 292 -11.70 3.14 -0.69
N HIS A 293 -11.94 2.39 -1.78
CA HIS A 293 -10.87 1.95 -2.68
C HIS A 293 -10.81 2.73 -4.01
N SER A 294 -11.79 3.59 -4.29
CA SER A 294 -11.81 4.40 -5.51
C SER A 294 -10.73 5.48 -5.48
N LYS A 295 -10.08 5.73 -6.62
CA LYS A 295 -9.09 6.81 -6.78
C LYS A 295 -9.62 7.82 -7.77
N MET A 296 -10.00 8.98 -7.26
CA MET A 296 -10.63 10.00 -8.07
C MET A 296 -10.45 11.39 -7.48
N CYS A 297 -10.47 12.38 -8.36
CA CYS A 297 -10.49 13.78 -8.01
C CYS A 297 -11.53 14.50 -8.85
N VAL A 298 -12.21 15.47 -8.24
CA VAL A 298 -13.08 16.42 -8.93
C VAL A 298 -12.80 17.83 -8.42
N ILE A 299 -12.68 18.75 -9.35
CA ILE A 299 -12.44 20.18 -9.14
C ILE A 299 -13.63 20.92 -9.71
N GLU A 300 -14.13 21.89 -8.95
CA GLU A 300 -15.14 22.84 -9.43
C GLU A 300 -14.49 24.19 -9.67
N ARG A 301 -14.51 24.61 -10.94
CA ARG A 301 -13.94 25.85 -11.44
C ARG A 301 -15.05 26.78 -11.93
N MET A 302 -14.98 28.06 -11.57
CA MET A 302 -15.92 29.08 -12.02
C MET A 302 -15.49 29.64 -13.38
N GLU A 303 -16.25 29.34 -14.41
CA GLU A 303 -16.03 29.83 -15.79
C GLU A 303 -17.33 30.47 -16.27
N ASP A 304 -17.27 31.72 -16.75
CA ASP A 304 -18.43 32.47 -17.25
C ASP A 304 -19.65 32.41 -16.33
N LYS A 305 -19.42 32.59 -15.03
CA LYS A 305 -20.43 32.53 -13.94
C LYS A 305 -21.11 31.17 -13.80
N ARG A 306 -20.52 30.10 -14.33
CA ARG A 306 -20.99 28.71 -14.21
C ARG A 306 -19.92 27.83 -13.59
N ILE A 307 -20.36 26.80 -12.88
CA ILE A 307 -19.46 25.78 -12.35
C ILE A 307 -19.17 24.75 -13.45
N VAL A 308 -17.92 24.71 -13.89
CA VAL A 308 -17.38 23.68 -14.76
C VAL A 308 -16.53 22.73 -13.92
N ARG A 309 -16.64 21.43 -14.22
CA ARG A 309 -15.90 20.39 -13.50
C ARG A 309 -14.76 19.84 -14.33
N TYR A 310 -13.62 19.66 -13.68
CA TYR A 310 -12.49 18.91 -14.19
C TYR A 310 -12.15 17.82 -13.19
N GLY A 311 -11.65 16.68 -13.64
CA GLY A 311 -11.29 15.64 -12.71
C GLY A 311 -10.55 14.50 -13.35
N PHE A 312 -10.29 13.50 -12.53
CA PHE A 312 -9.75 12.24 -13.01
C PHE A 312 -10.30 11.05 -12.23
N VAL A 313 -10.28 9.88 -12.87
CA VAL A 313 -10.53 8.57 -12.26
C VAL A 313 -9.35 7.66 -12.56
N SER A 314 -8.87 6.94 -11.55
CA SER A 314 -7.68 6.10 -11.64
C SER A 314 -7.90 4.68 -11.12
N THR A 315 -7.18 3.73 -11.69
CA THR A 315 -7.07 2.37 -11.15
C THR A 315 -6.06 2.29 -10.00
N GLY A 316 -5.07 3.19 -10.01
CA GLY A 316 -3.93 3.22 -9.09
C GLY A 316 -4.03 4.29 -8.01
N ASN A 317 -3.15 4.20 -7.00
CA ASN A 317 -3.02 5.20 -5.94
C ASN A 317 -2.29 6.46 -6.42
N PHE A 318 -2.46 7.55 -5.70
CA PHE A 318 -1.75 8.81 -5.94
C PHE A 318 -0.43 8.88 -5.16
N ASN A 319 0.43 7.86 -5.35
CA ASN A 319 1.75 7.77 -4.74
C ASN A 319 2.82 7.72 -5.84
N GLU A 320 3.64 8.77 -5.90
CA GLU A 320 4.66 9.03 -6.91
C GLU A 320 5.70 7.90 -7.01
N SER A 321 6.09 7.32 -5.87
CA SER A 321 7.07 6.23 -5.81
C SER A 321 6.51 4.97 -6.47
N THR A 322 5.29 4.60 -6.11
CA THR A 322 4.63 3.39 -6.63
C THR A 322 4.21 3.52 -8.09
N ALA A 323 3.92 4.73 -8.57
CA ALA A 323 3.57 5.00 -9.96
C ALA A 323 4.72 4.70 -10.95
N ARG A 324 5.96 4.54 -10.46
CA ARG A 324 7.11 4.13 -11.29
C ARG A 324 7.20 2.62 -11.49
N ILE A 325 6.47 1.84 -10.70
CA ILE A 325 6.57 0.37 -10.66
C ILE A 325 5.24 -0.26 -11.08
N TYR A 326 4.11 0.28 -10.62
CA TYR A 326 2.79 -0.26 -10.96
C TYR A 326 2.26 0.25 -12.28
N THR A 327 1.54 -0.64 -12.96
CA THR A 327 0.83 -0.33 -14.20
C THR A 327 -0.59 0.11 -13.91
N ASP A 328 -0.89 1.40 -14.10
CA ASP A 328 -2.18 1.99 -13.75
C ASP A 328 -2.66 3.01 -14.77
N TYR A 329 -3.97 3.05 -14.96
CA TYR A 329 -4.63 4.02 -15.81
C TYR A 329 -5.19 5.18 -15.00
N THR A 330 -5.00 6.41 -15.49
CA THR A 330 -5.66 7.61 -14.97
C THR A 330 -6.31 8.36 -16.12
N LEU A 331 -7.64 8.41 -16.13
CA LEU A 331 -8.42 9.16 -17.12
C LEU A 331 -8.67 10.57 -16.60
N PHE A 332 -8.09 11.58 -17.26
CA PHE A 332 -8.42 12.99 -17.07
C PHE A 332 -9.59 13.38 -17.98
N THR A 333 -10.60 14.03 -17.43
CA THR A 333 -11.81 14.38 -18.16
C THR A 333 -12.44 15.69 -17.69
N ALA A 334 -13.14 16.37 -18.61
CA ALA A 334 -14.08 17.46 -18.33
C ALA A 334 -15.55 17.03 -18.56
N ASP A 335 -15.82 15.73 -18.72
CA ASP A 335 -17.18 15.22 -18.91
C ASP A 335 -18.02 15.43 -17.65
N GLN A 336 -18.91 16.43 -17.74
CA GLN A 336 -19.79 16.81 -16.64
C GLN A 336 -20.68 15.66 -16.16
N ARG A 337 -20.98 14.66 -16.99
CA ARG A 337 -21.80 13.51 -16.64
C ARG A 337 -21.10 12.63 -15.61
N VAL A 338 -19.83 12.29 -15.88
CA VAL A 338 -18.99 11.47 -14.99
C VAL A 338 -18.68 12.25 -13.73
N LEU A 339 -18.24 13.50 -13.86
CA LEU A 339 -17.80 14.32 -12.72
C LEU A 339 -18.94 14.71 -11.78
N LYS A 340 -20.17 14.85 -12.28
CA LYS A 340 -21.36 15.00 -11.41
C LYS A 340 -21.63 13.75 -10.59
N ASP A 341 -21.43 12.56 -11.16
CA ASP A 341 -21.58 11.31 -10.41
C ASP A 341 -20.46 11.13 -9.37
N ILE A 342 -19.21 11.49 -9.69
CA ILE A 342 -18.11 11.52 -8.71
C ILE A 342 -18.44 12.46 -7.53
N ASN A 343 -18.97 13.65 -7.82
CA ASN A 343 -19.41 14.57 -6.77
C ASN A 343 -20.49 13.99 -5.85
N LYS A 344 -21.41 13.15 -6.39
CA LYS A 344 -22.38 12.43 -5.55
C LYS A 344 -21.70 11.40 -4.66
N VAL A 345 -20.61 10.77 -5.12
CA VAL A 345 -19.85 9.84 -4.26
C VAL A 345 -19.22 10.59 -3.09
N PHE A 346 -18.64 11.77 -3.30
CA PHE A 346 -18.15 12.58 -2.17
C PHE A 346 -19.27 13.03 -1.23
N LYS A 347 -20.46 13.36 -1.75
CA LYS A 347 -21.63 13.63 -0.91
C LYS A 347 -22.07 12.41 -0.09
N PHE A 348 -21.93 11.20 -0.64
CA PHE A 348 -22.17 9.96 0.09
C PHE A 348 -21.13 9.75 1.20
N PHE A 349 -19.86 10.09 0.97
CA PHE A 349 -18.84 10.03 2.03
C PHE A 349 -19.15 10.99 3.18
N GLU A 350 -19.68 12.18 2.88
CA GLU A 350 -20.13 13.15 3.89
C GLU A 350 -21.43 12.71 4.59
N ILE A 351 -22.37 12.10 3.84
CA ILE A 351 -23.72 11.74 4.31
C ILE A 351 -24.04 10.30 3.85
N ASN A 352 -23.58 9.33 4.64
CA ASN A 352 -23.58 7.90 4.28
C ASN A 352 -24.95 7.19 4.32
N TYR A 353 -25.96 7.77 4.96
CA TYR A 353 -27.31 7.20 5.01
C TYR A 353 -28.15 7.48 3.73
N LYS A 354 -27.68 8.38 2.85
CA LYS A 354 -28.36 8.70 1.58
C LYS A 354 -27.71 7.96 0.42
N ILE A 355 -28.41 6.97 -0.13
CA ILE A 355 -27.96 6.26 -1.34
C ILE A 355 -28.29 7.09 -2.58
N TYR A 356 -27.26 7.49 -3.32
CA TYR A 356 -27.43 8.19 -4.60
C TYR A 356 -27.55 7.20 -5.77
N ARG A 357 -28.24 7.64 -6.82
CA ARG A 357 -28.24 6.97 -8.13
C ARG A 357 -27.13 7.56 -9.01
N TYR A 358 -26.27 6.68 -9.49
CA TYR A 358 -25.17 6.97 -10.42
C TYR A 358 -25.57 6.48 -11.81
N LYS A 359 -25.33 7.30 -12.84
CA LYS A 359 -25.73 6.99 -14.22
C LYS A 359 -24.56 6.56 -15.10
N HIS A 360 -23.35 7.05 -14.81
CA HIS A 360 -22.18 6.91 -15.69
C HIS A 360 -21.04 6.14 -15.05
N ILE A 361 -21.07 5.95 -13.73
CA ILE A 361 -20.08 5.18 -12.99
C ILE A 361 -20.74 4.00 -12.28
N ILE A 362 -19.99 2.92 -12.13
CA ILE A 362 -20.41 1.73 -11.38
C ILE A 362 -19.79 1.83 -9.99
N THR A 363 -20.63 1.88 -8.96
CA THR A 363 -20.18 2.00 -7.57
C THR A 363 -20.47 0.73 -6.77
N SER A 364 -19.44 0.24 -6.08
CA SER A 364 -19.57 -0.81 -5.06
C SER A 364 -20.03 -0.19 -3.73
N PRO A 365 -20.73 -0.95 -2.87
CA PRO A 365 -21.18 -2.34 -3.09
C PRO A 365 -22.50 -2.46 -3.88
N HIS A 366 -23.19 -1.34 -4.16
CA HIS A 366 -24.59 -1.36 -4.58
C HIS A 366 -24.83 -1.83 -6.02
N TYR A 367 -23.95 -1.50 -6.98
CA TYR A 367 -24.26 -1.66 -8.41
C TYR A 367 -23.31 -2.59 -9.17
N THR A 368 -22.14 -2.92 -8.63
CA THR A 368 -21.11 -3.68 -9.37
C THR A 368 -21.60 -5.05 -9.81
N ARG A 369 -22.13 -5.88 -8.90
CA ARG A 369 -22.61 -7.22 -9.25
C ARG A 369 -23.71 -7.18 -10.30
N SER A 370 -24.76 -6.40 -10.05
CA SER A 370 -25.92 -6.35 -10.94
C SER A 370 -25.58 -5.77 -12.32
N THR A 371 -24.66 -4.81 -12.40
CA THR A 371 -24.22 -4.24 -13.68
C THR A 371 -23.36 -5.23 -14.46
N LEU A 372 -22.39 -5.88 -13.82
CA LEU A 372 -21.53 -6.86 -14.48
C LEU A 372 -22.35 -8.08 -14.95
N TYR A 373 -23.31 -8.55 -14.14
CA TYR A 373 -24.20 -9.65 -14.54
C TYR A 373 -24.98 -9.28 -15.80
N LYS A 374 -25.58 -8.09 -15.85
CA LYS A 374 -26.30 -7.61 -17.04
C LYS A 374 -25.41 -7.53 -18.29
N LEU A 375 -24.14 -7.13 -18.13
CA LEU A 375 -23.19 -7.11 -19.26
C LEU A 375 -22.87 -8.53 -19.74
N ILE A 376 -22.67 -9.47 -18.82
CA ILE A 376 -22.43 -10.89 -19.15
C ILE A 376 -23.68 -11.50 -19.80
N ASP A 377 -24.86 -11.26 -19.24
CA ASP A 377 -26.16 -11.72 -19.76
C ASP A 377 -26.42 -11.23 -21.19
N ARG A 378 -25.98 -10.00 -21.50
CA ARG A 378 -26.08 -9.45 -22.84
C ARG A 378 -25.23 -10.24 -23.84
N GLU A 379 -23.98 -10.57 -23.48
CA GLU A 379 -23.12 -11.39 -24.34
C GLU A 379 -23.69 -12.81 -24.51
N ILE A 380 -24.25 -13.40 -23.44
CA ILE A 380 -24.97 -14.68 -23.51
C ILE A 380 -26.15 -14.60 -24.49
N ALA A 381 -26.96 -13.54 -24.41
CA ALA A 381 -28.10 -13.36 -25.29
C ALA A 381 -27.68 -13.17 -26.76
N HIS A 382 -26.55 -12.50 -27.00
CA HIS A 382 -25.98 -12.37 -28.35
C HIS A 382 -25.61 -13.73 -28.93
N VAL A 383 -24.89 -14.57 -28.18
CA VAL A 383 -24.51 -15.91 -28.66
C VAL A 383 -25.73 -16.79 -28.88
N LYS A 384 -26.72 -16.77 -27.98
CA LYS A 384 -27.98 -17.50 -28.16
C LYS A 384 -28.77 -17.05 -29.40
N ALA A 385 -28.62 -15.80 -29.82
CA ALA A 385 -29.19 -15.26 -31.05
C ALA A 385 -28.34 -15.52 -32.31
N GLY A 386 -27.29 -16.34 -32.21
CA GLY A 386 -26.39 -16.67 -33.32
C GLY A 386 -25.36 -15.58 -33.65
N LYS A 387 -25.17 -14.58 -32.77
CA LYS A 387 -24.15 -13.53 -32.92
C LYS A 387 -22.87 -13.91 -32.17
N GLU A 388 -21.79 -13.18 -32.43
CA GLU A 388 -20.58 -13.31 -31.62
C GLU A 388 -20.78 -12.67 -30.23
N GLY A 389 -20.25 -13.33 -29.19
CA GLY A 389 -20.17 -12.81 -27.84
C GLY A 389 -18.75 -12.95 -27.30
N PHE A 390 -18.22 -11.86 -26.75
CA PHE A 390 -16.83 -11.80 -26.29
C PHE A 390 -16.69 -10.99 -25.00
N ILE A 391 -15.92 -11.52 -24.06
CA ILE A 391 -15.60 -10.85 -22.79
C ILE A 391 -14.09 -10.82 -22.61
N GLN A 392 -13.54 -9.63 -22.35
CA GLN A 392 -12.12 -9.48 -21.99
C GLN A 392 -11.99 -8.83 -20.62
N LEU A 393 -11.24 -9.47 -19.72
CA LEU A 393 -11.04 -9.03 -18.34
C LEU A 393 -9.55 -8.89 -18.04
N LYS A 394 -9.15 -7.80 -17.40
CA LYS A 394 -7.83 -7.62 -16.79
C LYS A 394 -8.00 -7.26 -15.33
N LEU A 395 -7.58 -8.14 -14.44
CA LEU A 395 -7.85 -8.04 -13.00
C LEU A 395 -6.58 -8.32 -12.19
N ASN A 396 -6.55 -7.81 -10.96
CA ASN A 396 -5.54 -8.24 -9.99
C ASN A 396 -5.87 -9.64 -9.46
N SER A 397 -7.14 -9.89 -9.12
CA SER A 397 -7.62 -11.15 -8.58
C SER A 397 -9.09 -11.39 -8.92
N ILE A 398 -9.52 -12.64 -8.98
CA ILE A 398 -10.92 -13.08 -9.01
C ILE A 398 -11.14 -14.22 -8.01
N SER A 399 -11.95 -13.94 -6.99
CA SER A 399 -12.26 -14.90 -5.90
C SER A 399 -13.75 -15.00 -5.57
N SER A 400 -14.60 -14.19 -6.21
CA SER A 400 -16.05 -14.27 -6.01
C SER A 400 -16.60 -15.48 -6.75
N TYR A 401 -16.97 -16.54 -6.00
CA TYR A 401 -17.54 -17.76 -6.58
C TYR A 401 -18.78 -17.48 -7.42
N THR A 402 -19.68 -16.59 -6.96
CA THR A 402 -20.88 -16.24 -7.73
C THR A 402 -20.57 -15.57 -9.07
N MET A 403 -19.53 -14.72 -9.14
CA MET A 403 -19.06 -14.15 -10.40
C MET A 403 -18.39 -15.20 -11.29
N VAL A 404 -17.61 -16.11 -10.70
CA VAL A 404 -16.98 -17.23 -11.42
C VAL A 404 -18.05 -18.13 -12.05
N ASP A 405 -19.10 -18.49 -11.31
CA ASP A 405 -20.22 -19.27 -11.81
C ASP A 405 -20.92 -18.58 -12.98
N LYS A 406 -21.06 -17.25 -12.91
CA LYS A 406 -21.65 -16.47 -13.99
C LYS A 406 -20.78 -16.45 -15.26
N LEU A 407 -19.46 -16.46 -15.11
CA LEU A 407 -18.54 -16.60 -16.24
C LEU A 407 -18.58 -18.03 -16.82
N TYR A 408 -18.73 -19.07 -15.99
CA TYR A 408 -18.95 -20.43 -16.48
C TYR A 408 -20.27 -20.57 -17.23
N GLU A 409 -21.34 -19.92 -16.77
CA GLU A 409 -22.61 -19.86 -17.51
C GLU A 409 -22.40 -19.22 -18.90
N ALA A 410 -21.65 -18.13 -18.97
CA ALA A 410 -21.34 -17.48 -20.24
C ALA A 410 -20.53 -18.38 -21.18
N SER A 411 -19.52 -19.05 -20.64
CA SER A 411 -18.72 -20.03 -21.40
C SER A 411 -19.58 -21.18 -21.93
N ARG A 412 -20.46 -21.77 -21.11
CA ARG A 412 -21.39 -22.83 -21.55
C ARG A 412 -22.37 -22.36 -22.63
N ALA A 413 -22.73 -21.09 -22.63
CA ALA A 413 -23.55 -20.50 -23.67
C ALA A 413 -22.79 -20.25 -24.98
N GLY A 414 -21.47 -20.43 -25.01
CA GLY A 414 -20.62 -20.21 -26.18
C GLY A 414 -19.92 -18.85 -26.23
N VAL A 415 -19.98 -18.05 -25.16
CA VAL A 415 -19.27 -16.76 -25.09
C VAL A 415 -17.78 -17.01 -24.95
N LYS A 416 -16.96 -16.39 -25.81
CA LYS A 416 -15.50 -16.43 -25.71
C LYS A 416 -15.02 -15.47 -24.63
N ILE A 417 -14.22 -15.96 -23.68
CA ILE A 417 -13.75 -15.16 -22.54
C ILE A 417 -12.22 -15.19 -22.49
N LYS A 418 -11.58 -14.01 -22.44
CA LYS A 418 -10.14 -13.86 -22.22
C LYS A 418 -9.87 -13.10 -20.93
N MET A 419 -9.04 -13.66 -20.07
CA MET A 419 -8.74 -13.12 -18.76
C MET A 419 -7.23 -12.97 -18.57
N ILE A 420 -6.80 -11.84 -18.00
CA ILE A 420 -5.43 -11.60 -17.56
C ILE A 420 -5.49 -11.35 -16.06
N VAL A 421 -5.02 -12.31 -15.26
CA VAL A 421 -5.14 -12.29 -13.79
C VAL A 421 -3.78 -12.50 -13.14
N ARG A 422 -3.20 -11.44 -12.55
CA ARG A 422 -1.84 -11.50 -11.97
C ARG A 422 -1.74 -12.14 -10.58
N GLY A 423 -2.87 -12.38 -9.92
CA GLY A 423 -2.93 -12.76 -8.51
C GLY A 423 -3.80 -13.98 -8.29
N ILE A 424 -4.69 -13.90 -7.31
CA ILE A 424 -5.56 -15.04 -6.95
C ILE A 424 -6.59 -15.25 -8.07
N CYS A 425 -6.69 -16.48 -8.57
CA CYS A 425 -7.71 -16.89 -9.53
C CYS A 425 -8.39 -18.17 -9.04
N CYS A 426 -9.65 -18.05 -8.59
CA CYS A 426 -10.47 -19.21 -8.21
C CYS A 426 -11.21 -19.84 -9.41
N LEU A 427 -11.11 -19.23 -10.59
CA LEU A 427 -11.66 -19.76 -11.83
C LEU A 427 -10.71 -20.79 -12.44
N ILE A 428 -11.25 -21.92 -12.89
CA ILE A 428 -10.53 -23.00 -13.56
C ILE A 428 -10.88 -22.96 -15.05
N PRO A 429 -9.98 -22.51 -15.94
CA PRO A 429 -10.22 -22.42 -17.38
C PRO A 429 -10.07 -23.80 -18.08
N GLY A 430 -10.63 -23.94 -19.29
CA GLY A 430 -10.37 -25.08 -20.19
C GLY A 430 -11.12 -26.38 -19.88
N VAL A 431 -12.05 -26.39 -18.93
CA VAL A 431 -12.81 -27.61 -18.58
C VAL A 431 -13.96 -27.82 -19.57
N LYS A 432 -13.96 -28.96 -20.26
CA LYS A 432 -14.99 -29.34 -21.24
C LYS A 432 -16.40 -29.21 -20.65
N GLY A 433 -17.31 -28.56 -21.37
CA GLY A 433 -18.69 -28.35 -20.93
C GLY A 433 -18.88 -27.38 -19.76
N MET A 434 -17.83 -26.70 -19.30
CA MET A 434 -17.90 -25.67 -18.24
C MET A 434 -17.16 -24.39 -18.64
N SER A 435 -15.84 -24.48 -18.86
CA SER A 435 -14.95 -23.33 -19.07
C SER A 435 -14.07 -23.46 -20.31
N GLU A 436 -14.45 -24.33 -21.25
CA GLU A 436 -13.73 -24.55 -22.53
C GLU A 436 -13.59 -23.28 -23.39
N ASN A 437 -14.48 -22.30 -23.23
CA ASN A 437 -14.41 -21.01 -23.92
C ASN A 437 -13.69 -19.92 -23.12
N ILE A 438 -13.04 -20.28 -21.99
CA ILE A 438 -12.32 -19.35 -21.13
C ILE A 438 -10.82 -19.59 -21.23
N GLU A 439 -10.10 -18.57 -21.67
CA GLU A 439 -8.64 -18.49 -21.66
C GLU A 439 -8.21 -17.54 -20.53
N ALA A 440 -7.41 -18.03 -19.58
CA ALA A 440 -6.85 -17.21 -18.51
C ALA A 440 -5.31 -17.27 -18.53
N ILE A 441 -4.67 -16.10 -18.52
CA ILE A 441 -3.22 -15.89 -18.56
C ILE A 441 -2.73 -15.26 -17.26
#